data_AF-A0A7S1CF30-F1
#
_entry.id   AF-A0A7S1CF30-F1
#
_cell.length_a   1.000
_cell.length_b   1.000
_cell.length_c   1.000
_cell.angle_alpha   90.00
_cell.angle_beta   90.00
_cell.angle_gamma   90.00
#
_symmetry.space_group_name_H-M   'P 1'
#
loop_
_entity.id
_entity.type
_entity.pdbx_description
1 polymer ?
#
loop_
_entity_poly.entity_id
_entity_poly.type
_entity_poly.pdbx_seq_one_letter_code
_entity_poly.pdbx_strand_id
1 'polypeptide(L)'
;FALRLSQAMLFNAMRLQVVHMGNRVRMGLMSAIYRKALRLSALGKASSSSGNVVTVMSTDAAQAVVLFNGVNQLWVAPVQITVAVALLYREVGWAALVGVGFLLLLSPVTAGGFRAIKRLQRTTMRVVDARVKLVSDVLAGIRVAKLYSWEDAF
;
A
#
# COMPACT_ATOMS: atom_id res chain seq x y z
N PHE A 1 -22.21 26.96 -10.06
CA PHE A 1 -22.52 25.54 -10.39
C PHE A 1 -21.56 24.99 -11.45
N ALA A 2 -21.46 25.61 -12.64
CA ALA A 2 -20.58 25.17 -13.73
C ALA A 2 -19.09 25.00 -13.33
N LEU A 3 -18.51 25.94 -12.58
CA LEU A 3 -17.12 25.85 -12.12
C LEU A 3 -16.84 24.64 -11.20
N ARG A 4 -17.80 24.28 -10.34
CA ARG A 4 -17.64 23.13 -9.44
C ARG A 4 -17.72 21.80 -10.22
N LEU A 5 -18.58 21.75 -11.24
CA LEU A 5 -18.67 20.61 -12.14
C LEU A 5 -17.40 20.46 -12.98
N SER A 6 -16.89 21.54 -13.55
CA SER A 6 -15.65 21.48 -14.33
C SER A 6 -14.47 21.06 -13.47
N GLN A 7 -14.35 21.58 -12.25
CA GLN A 7 -13.33 21.16 -11.29
C GLN A 7 -13.45 19.66 -10.96
N ALA A 8 -14.66 19.17 -10.69
CA ALA A 8 -14.88 17.76 -10.38
C ALA A 8 -14.51 16.83 -11.56
N MET A 9 -14.88 17.22 -12.78
CA MET A 9 -14.53 16.46 -13.99
C MET A 9 -13.02 16.43 -14.24
N LEU A 10 -12.34 17.57 -14.14
CA LEU A 10 -10.89 17.66 -14.32
C LEU A 10 -10.13 16.82 -13.30
N PHE A 11 -10.54 16.87 -12.03
CA PHE A 11 -9.94 16.07 -10.99
C PHE A 11 -10.13 14.57 -11.22
N ASN A 12 -11.32 14.16 -11.65
CA ASN A 12 -11.58 12.77 -11.99
C ASN A 12 -10.76 12.32 -13.21
N ALA A 13 -10.67 13.15 -14.25
CA ALA A 13 -9.87 12.87 -15.44
C ALA A 13 -8.38 12.68 -15.11
N MET A 14 -7.80 13.59 -14.32
CA MET A 14 -6.40 13.45 -13.85
C MET A 14 -6.19 12.17 -13.05
N ARG A 15 -7.13 11.82 -12.16
CA ARG A 15 -7.06 10.57 -11.37
C ARG A 15 -7.06 9.34 -12.27
N LEU A 16 -7.94 9.30 -13.26
CA LEU A 16 -8.01 8.19 -14.22
C LEU A 16 -6.71 8.07 -15.01
N GLN A 17 -6.12 9.17 -15.47
CA GLN A 17 -4.84 9.16 -16.16
C GLN A 17 -3.71 8.57 -15.31
N VAL A 18 -3.61 8.96 -14.04
CA VAL A 18 -2.61 8.41 -13.10
C VAL A 18 -2.83 6.91 -12.89
N VAL A 19 -4.08 6.47 -12.74
CA VAL A 19 -4.43 5.04 -12.60
C VAL A 19 -4.08 4.26 -13.87
N HIS A 20 -4.37 4.81 -15.05
CA HIS A 20 -3.98 4.20 -16.33
C HIS A 20 -2.45 4.08 -16.45
N MET A 21 -1.70 5.11 -16.07
CA MET A 21 -0.24 5.07 -16.06
C MET A 21 0.28 4.00 -15.10
N GLY A 22 -0.25 3.95 -13.86
CA GLY A 22 0.11 2.92 -12.88
C GLY A 22 -0.19 1.51 -13.38
N ASN A 23 -1.33 1.30 -14.04
CA ASN A 23 -1.69 0.02 -14.64
C ASN A 23 -0.77 -0.39 -15.78
N ARG A 24 -0.30 0.55 -16.62
CA ARG A 24 0.71 0.26 -17.66
C ARG A 24 2.00 -0.26 -17.04
N VAL A 25 2.46 0.36 -15.96
CA VAL A 25 3.67 -0.08 -15.25
C VAL A 25 3.46 -1.45 -14.60
N ARG A 26 2.31 -1.68 -13.96
CA ARG A 26 1.93 -2.99 -13.42
C ARG A 26 2.00 -4.08 -14.49
N MET A 27 1.39 -3.87 -15.65
CA MET A 27 1.42 -4.85 -16.75
C MET A 27 2.86 -5.09 -17.26
N GLY A 28 3.67 -4.04 -17.36
CA GLY A 28 5.10 -4.14 -17.70
C GLY A 28 5.89 -4.99 -16.71
N LEU A 29 5.70 -4.75 -15.40
CA LEU A 29 6.31 -5.53 -14.31
C LEU A 29 5.89 -6.99 -14.36
N MET A 30 4.59 -7.26 -14.48
CA MET A 30 4.06 -8.62 -14.62
C MET A 30 4.70 -9.33 -15.82
N SER A 31 4.78 -8.67 -16.98
CA SER A 31 5.41 -9.22 -18.18
C SER A 31 6.91 -9.51 -18.00
N ALA A 32 7.64 -8.63 -17.31
CA ALA A 32 9.06 -8.82 -17.02
C ALA A 32 9.31 -9.98 -16.03
N ILE A 33 8.50 -10.07 -14.98
CA ILE A 33 8.55 -11.16 -13.99
C ILE A 33 8.27 -12.50 -14.68
N TYR A 34 7.24 -12.55 -15.52
CA TYR A 34 6.89 -13.75 -16.27
C TYR A 34 8.03 -14.22 -17.20
N ARG A 35 8.61 -13.30 -17.98
CA ARG A 35 9.78 -13.61 -18.83
C ARG A 35 10.97 -14.12 -18.02
N LYS A 36 11.23 -13.52 -16.85
CA LYS A 36 12.33 -13.94 -15.98
C LYS A 36 12.07 -15.34 -15.41
N ALA A 37 10.85 -15.62 -14.96
CA ALA A 37 10.44 -16.92 -14.41
C ALA A 37 10.63 -18.05 -15.44
N LEU A 38 10.33 -17.81 -16.72
CA LEU A 38 10.54 -18.79 -17.79
C LEU A 38 12.03 -19.09 -18.06
N ARG A 39 12.92 -18.13 -17.80
CA ARG A 39 14.37 -18.24 -18.04
C ARG A 39 15.17 -18.63 -16.79
N LEU A 40 14.51 -18.91 -15.66
CA LEU A 40 15.19 -19.33 -14.43
C LEU A 40 15.80 -20.73 -14.59
N SER A 41 17.04 -20.88 -14.13
CA SER A 41 17.72 -22.19 -14.03
C SER A 41 17.05 -23.08 -12.98
N ALA A 42 17.36 -24.38 -12.97
CA ALA A 42 16.79 -25.33 -12.00
C ALA A 42 17.02 -24.91 -10.53
N LEU A 43 18.19 -24.35 -10.22
CA LEU A 43 18.54 -23.79 -8.90
C LEU A 43 17.67 -22.57 -8.54
N GLY A 44 17.39 -21.70 -9.52
CA GLY A 44 16.47 -20.57 -9.32
C GLY A 44 15.01 -21.00 -9.17
N LYS A 45 14.58 -22.06 -9.86
CA LYS A 45 13.23 -22.63 -9.71
C LYS A 45 13.04 -23.32 -8.36
N ALA A 46 14.10 -23.88 -7.79
CA ALA A 46 14.07 -24.47 -6.45
C ALA A 46 13.91 -23.42 -5.35
N SER A 47 14.52 -22.23 -5.51
CA SER A 47 14.36 -21.12 -4.55
C SER A 47 13.09 -20.30 -4.76
N SER A 48 12.60 -20.22 -6.00
CA SER A 48 11.37 -19.52 -6.37
C SER A 48 10.32 -20.50 -6.88
N SER A 49 9.55 -21.08 -5.95
CA SER A 49 8.40 -21.93 -6.31
C SER A 49 7.46 -21.20 -7.27
N SER A 50 6.85 -21.94 -8.20
CA SER A 50 5.87 -21.41 -9.16
C SER A 50 4.76 -20.61 -8.45
N GLY A 51 4.35 -21.06 -7.26
CA GLY A 51 3.38 -20.34 -6.41
C GLY A 51 3.89 -18.98 -5.92
N ASN A 52 5.17 -18.87 -5.55
CA ASN A 52 5.76 -17.61 -5.11
C ASN A 52 5.83 -16.58 -6.27
N VAL A 53 6.13 -17.03 -7.49
CA VAL A 53 6.13 -16.16 -8.68
C VAL A 53 4.73 -15.60 -8.95
N VAL A 54 3.68 -16.42 -8.84
CA VAL A 54 2.28 -15.99 -9.01
C VAL A 54 1.86 -15.04 -7.89
N THR A 55 2.30 -15.27 -6.66
CA THR A 55 2.05 -14.36 -5.53
C THR A 55 2.72 -13.00 -5.75
N VAL A 56 4.00 -12.96 -6.13
CA VAL A 56 4.71 -11.70 -6.43
C VAL A 56 4.02 -10.95 -7.59
N MET A 57 3.61 -11.67 -8.63
CA MET A 57 2.92 -11.09 -9.77
C MET A 57 1.53 -10.52 -9.40
N SER A 58 0.78 -11.19 -8.53
CA SER A 58 -0.58 -10.78 -8.16
C SER A 58 -0.62 -9.71 -7.07
N THR A 59 0.28 -9.78 -6.09
CA THR A 59 0.27 -8.93 -4.89
C THR A 59 1.18 -7.71 -5.06
N ASP A 60 2.43 -7.90 -5.46
CA ASP A 60 3.42 -6.82 -5.50
C ASP A 60 3.22 -5.93 -6.73
N ALA A 61 2.88 -6.52 -7.89
CA ALA A 61 2.56 -5.72 -9.07
C ALA A 61 1.26 -4.91 -8.90
N ALA A 62 0.31 -5.39 -8.10
CA ALA A 62 -0.88 -4.61 -7.73
C ALA A 62 -0.52 -3.43 -6.82
N GLN A 63 0.41 -3.62 -5.87
CA GLN A 63 0.93 -2.53 -5.05
C GLN A 63 1.64 -1.43 -5.87
N ALA A 64 2.22 -1.77 -7.02
CA ALA A 64 2.86 -0.77 -7.88
C ALA A 64 1.89 0.38 -8.24
N VAL A 65 0.63 0.07 -8.57
CA VAL A 65 -0.38 1.09 -8.91
C VAL A 65 -0.64 2.04 -7.73
N VAL A 66 -0.70 1.50 -6.52
CA VAL A 66 -0.88 2.26 -5.28
C VAL A 66 0.35 3.16 -5.02
N LEU A 67 1.55 2.64 -5.25
CA LEU A 67 2.80 3.40 -5.14
C LEU A 67 2.83 4.57 -6.13
N PHE A 68 2.48 4.35 -7.40
CA PHE A 68 2.42 5.42 -8.40
C PHE A 68 1.41 6.51 -8.03
N ASN A 69 0.24 6.12 -7.52
CA ASN A 69 -0.74 7.08 -7.04
C ASN A 69 -0.21 7.88 -5.84
N GLY A 70 0.44 7.21 -4.88
CA GLY A 70 1.05 7.84 -3.72
C GLY A 70 2.16 8.83 -4.10
N VAL A 71 3.03 8.47 -5.06
CA VAL A 71 4.08 9.36 -5.57
C VAL A 71 3.48 10.58 -6.26
N ASN A 72 2.41 10.40 -7.05
CA ASN A 72 1.72 11.52 -7.67
C ASN A 72 1.16 12.49 -6.61
N GLN A 73 0.51 11.95 -5.58
CA GLN A 73 -0.03 12.76 -4.49
C GLN A 73 1.07 13.49 -3.70
N LEU A 74 2.26 12.90 -3.59
CA LEU A 74 3.39 13.46 -2.84
C LEU A 74 3.88 14.79 -3.40
N TRP A 75 3.84 15.01 -4.72
CA TRP A 75 4.24 16.29 -5.32
C TRP A 75 3.06 17.23 -5.60
N VAL A 76 1.87 16.70 -5.90
CA VAL A 76 0.67 17.52 -6.13
C VAL A 76 0.23 18.23 -4.84
N ALA A 77 0.24 17.53 -3.70
CA ALA A 77 -0.22 18.10 -2.43
C ALA A 77 0.58 19.33 -1.97
N PRO A 78 1.94 19.33 -1.98
CA PRO A 78 2.73 20.52 -1.65
C PRO A 78 2.45 21.71 -2.57
N VAL A 79 2.32 21.48 -3.87
CA VAL A 79 2.01 22.54 -4.84
C VAL A 79 0.63 23.13 -4.53
N GLN A 80 -0.37 22.29 -4.30
CA GLN A 80 -1.72 22.72 -3.94
C GLN A 80 -1.75 23.52 -2.63
N ILE A 81 -1.04 23.06 -1.60
CA ILE A 81 -0.92 23.77 -0.31
C ILE A 81 -0.27 25.13 -0.52
N THR A 82 0.84 25.18 -1.28
CA THR A 82 1.56 26.44 -1.54
C THR A 82 0.68 27.47 -2.23
N VAL A 83 -0.04 27.06 -3.28
CA VAL A 83 -0.98 27.95 -3.99
C VAL A 83 -2.11 28.41 -3.07
N ALA A 84 -2.68 27.50 -2.27
CA ALA A 84 -3.75 27.85 -1.33
C ALA A 84 -3.28 28.86 -0.27
N VAL A 85 -2.08 28.67 0.30
CA VAL A 85 -1.51 29.59 1.28
C VAL A 85 -1.20 30.95 0.66
N ALA A 86 -0.67 30.99 -0.56
CA ALA A 86 -0.41 32.26 -1.26
C ALA A 86 -1.68 33.07 -1.51
N LEU A 87 -2.77 32.39 -1.93
CA LEU A 87 -4.08 33.02 -2.10
C LEU A 87 -4.66 33.51 -0.77
N LEU A 88 -4.61 32.69 0.29
CA LEU A 88 -5.10 33.07 1.61
C LEU A 88 -4.33 34.25 2.20
N TYR A 89 -3.02 34.30 2.00
CA TYR A 89 -2.19 35.42 2.44
C TYR A 89 -2.56 36.72 1.72
N ARG A 90 -2.94 36.64 0.43
CA ARG A 90 -3.40 37.82 -0.32
C ARG A 90 -4.72 38.37 0.21
N GLU A 91 -5.66 37.51 0.61
CA GLU A 91 -7.00 37.93 1.05
C GLU A 91 -7.04 38.36 2.53
N VAL A 92 -6.30 37.67 3.41
CA VAL A 92 -6.43 37.80 4.88
C VAL A 92 -5.11 38.19 5.56
N GLY A 93 -4.00 38.28 4.81
CA GLY A 93 -2.70 38.71 5.32
C GLY A 93 -2.11 37.75 6.36
N TRP A 94 -1.53 38.30 7.43
CA TRP A 94 -0.80 37.56 8.46
C TRP A 94 -1.66 36.55 9.24
N ALA A 95 -2.97 36.78 9.36
CA ALA A 95 -3.85 35.87 10.09
C ALA A 95 -3.95 34.48 9.41
N ALA A 96 -3.73 34.39 8.09
CA ALA A 96 -3.67 33.10 7.38
C ALA A 96 -2.51 32.22 7.87
N LEU A 97 -1.37 32.81 8.21
CA LEU A 97 -0.18 32.08 8.64
C LEU A 97 -0.37 31.41 10.00
N VAL A 98 -1.18 32.00 10.88
CA VAL A 98 -1.54 31.38 12.18
C VAL A 98 -2.32 30.09 11.96
N GLY A 99 -3.28 30.09 11.04
CA GLY A 99 -4.05 28.89 10.69
C GLY A 99 -3.18 27.79 10.07
N VAL A 100 -2.27 28.16 9.16
CA VAL A 100 -1.31 27.22 8.58
C VAL A 100 -0.38 26.65 9.66
N GLY A 101 0.12 27.49 10.57
CA GLY A 101 0.95 27.06 11.70
C GLY A 101 0.23 26.06 12.61
N PHE A 102 -1.05 26.29 12.89
CA PHE A 102 -1.88 25.35 13.66
C PHE A 102 -2.04 23.99 12.95
N LEU A 103 -2.30 24.00 11.64
CA LEU A 103 -2.37 22.76 10.84
C LEU A 103 -1.03 22.00 10.83
N LEU A 104 0.09 22.72 10.75
CA LEU A 104 1.43 22.13 10.83
C LEU A 104 1.71 21.52 12.21
N LEU A 105 1.21 22.12 13.29
CA LEU A 105 1.30 21.57 14.65
C LEU A 105 0.41 20.33 14.85
N LEU A 106 -0.73 20.24 14.17
CA LEU A 106 -1.59 19.04 14.16
C LEU A 106 -1.02 17.90 13.32
N SER A 107 -0.24 18.21 12.28
CA SER A 107 0.41 17.22 11.42
C SER A 107 1.21 16.14 12.18
N PRO A 108 2.12 16.46 13.13
CA PRO A 108 2.84 15.46 13.91
C PRO A 108 1.92 14.62 14.82
N VAL A 109 0.81 15.19 15.33
CA VAL A 109 -0.16 14.44 16.14
C VAL A 109 -0.81 13.35 15.30
N THR A 110 -1.31 13.70 14.10
CA THR A 110 -1.89 12.72 13.18
C THR A 110 -0.85 11.71 12.71
N ALA A 111 0.38 12.14 12.41
CA ALA A 111 1.48 11.26 12.04
C ALA A 111 1.85 10.28 13.16
N GLY A 112 1.84 10.72 14.42
CA GLY A 112 2.01 9.86 15.59
C GLY A 112 0.94 8.77 15.66
N GLY A 113 -0.33 9.13 15.44
CA GLY A 113 -1.44 8.18 15.34
C GLY A 113 -1.22 7.12 14.25
N PHE A 114 -0.85 7.54 13.03
CA PHE A 114 -0.53 6.61 11.94
C PHE A 114 0.63 5.68 12.28
N ARG A 115 1.68 6.16 12.95
CA ARG A 115 2.80 5.33 13.40
C ARG A 115 2.35 4.28 14.42
N ALA A 116 1.48 4.65 15.35
CA ALA A 116 0.93 3.71 16.33
C ALA A 116 0.11 2.61 15.66
N ILE A 117 -0.79 2.97 14.73
CA ILE A 117 -1.57 2.01 13.94
C ILE A 117 -0.65 1.06 13.17
N LYS A 118 0.37 1.60 12.49
CA LYS A 118 1.34 0.78 11.74
C LYS A 118 2.12 -0.17 12.66
N ARG A 119 2.46 0.25 13.89
CA ARG A 119 3.11 -0.62 14.88
C ARG A 119 2.18 -1.75 15.30
N LEU A 120 0.91 -1.44 15.59
CA LEU A 120 -0.09 -2.44 15.95
C LEU A 120 -0.31 -3.44 14.81
N GLN A 121 -0.51 -2.97 13.59
CA GLN A 121 -0.63 -3.83 12.40
C GLN A 121 0.55 -4.78 12.23
N ARG A 122 1.79 -4.32 12.45
CA ARG A 122 2.98 -5.19 12.40
C ARG A 122 2.93 -6.29 13.46
N THR A 123 2.51 -5.96 14.68
CA THR A 123 2.36 -6.97 15.74
C THR A 123 1.25 -7.96 15.39
N THR A 124 0.11 -7.48 14.92
CA THR A 124 -1.01 -8.32 14.47
C THR A 124 -0.57 -9.27 13.36
N MET A 125 0.16 -8.80 12.34
CA MET A 125 0.66 -9.66 11.26
C MET A 125 1.54 -10.79 11.79
N ARG A 126 2.46 -10.52 12.74
CA ARG A 126 3.31 -11.55 13.34
C ARG A 126 2.51 -12.64 14.08
N VAL A 127 1.48 -12.24 14.82
CA VAL A 127 0.62 -13.18 15.57
C VAL A 127 -0.22 -14.02 14.61
N VAL A 128 -0.77 -13.39 13.56
CA VAL A 128 -1.52 -14.09 12.51
C VAL A 128 -0.63 -15.12 11.81
N ASP A 129 0.60 -14.75 11.42
CA ASP A 129 1.55 -15.66 10.78
C ASP A 129 1.90 -16.84 11.68
N ALA A 130 2.15 -16.61 12.98
CA ALA A 130 2.43 -17.66 13.94
C ALA A 130 1.26 -18.65 14.11
N ARG A 131 0.03 -18.13 14.19
CA ARG A 131 -1.19 -18.94 14.25
C ARG A 131 -1.36 -19.79 13.01
N VAL A 132 -1.22 -19.19 11.82
CA VAL A 132 -1.37 -19.89 10.54
C VAL A 132 -0.34 -21.00 10.42
N LYS A 133 0.91 -20.74 10.83
CA LYS A 133 1.96 -21.75 10.84
C LYS A 133 1.62 -22.92 11.78
N LEU A 134 1.26 -22.65 13.03
CA LEU A 134 0.95 -23.69 14.01
C LEU A 134 -0.20 -24.58 13.55
N VAL A 135 -1.27 -23.98 13.02
CA VAL A 135 -2.42 -24.74 12.46
C VAL A 135 -1.98 -25.59 11.27
N SER A 136 -1.11 -25.07 10.40
CA SER A 136 -0.56 -25.84 9.28
C SER A 136 0.27 -27.04 9.74
N ASP A 137 1.12 -26.86 10.75
CA ASP A 137 1.98 -27.92 11.30
C ASP A 137 1.14 -29.04 11.97
N VAL A 138 0.09 -28.67 12.73
CA VAL A 138 -0.85 -29.64 13.33
C VAL A 138 -1.62 -30.41 12.25
N LEU A 139 -2.12 -29.73 11.22
CA LEU A 139 -2.84 -30.38 10.13
C LEU A 139 -1.95 -31.37 9.35
N ALA A 140 -0.67 -31.04 9.16
CA ALA A 140 0.29 -31.95 8.54
C ALA A 140 0.53 -33.22 9.37
N GLY A 141 0.52 -33.11 10.71
CA GLY A 141 0.72 -34.21 11.66
C GLY A 141 -0.56 -34.90 12.18
N ILE A 142 -1.74 -34.56 11.65
CA ILE A 142 -3.03 -34.87 12.28
C ILE A 142 -3.27 -36.37 12.55
N ARG A 143 -2.74 -37.27 11.70
CA ARG A 143 -2.89 -38.72 11.90
C ARG A 143 -2.16 -39.22 13.15
N VAL A 144 -0.98 -38.67 13.43
CA VAL A 144 -0.19 -39.01 14.62
C VAL A 144 -0.86 -38.44 15.86
N ALA A 145 -1.32 -37.19 15.80
CA ALA A 145 -2.05 -36.56 16.91
C ALA A 145 -3.29 -37.37 17.32
N LYS A 146 -4.07 -37.88 16.36
CA LYS A 146 -5.22 -38.75 16.62
C LYS A 146 -4.83 -40.13 17.15
N LEU A 147 -3.74 -40.71 16.64
CA LEU A 147 -3.27 -42.04 17.07
C LEU A 147 -2.87 -42.06 18.56
N TYR A 148 -2.32 -40.95 19.06
CA TYR A 148 -1.90 -40.79 20.46
C TYR A 148 -2.91 -40.05 21.35
N SER A 149 -4.10 -39.72 20.82
CA SER A 149 -5.14 -38.96 21.54
C SER A 149 -4.64 -37.62 22.12
N TRP A 150 -3.70 -36.95 21.44
CA TRP A 150 -3.14 -35.66 21.86
C TRP A 150 -4.03 -34.46 21.52
N GLU A 151 -5.31 -34.69 21.23
CA GLU A 151 -6.24 -33.66 20.73
C GLU A 151 -6.47 -32.53 21.73
N ASP A 152 -6.39 -32.81 23.04
CA ASP A 152 -6.58 -31.82 24.12
C ASP A 152 -5.29 -31.06 24.51
N ALA A 153 -4.12 -31.52 24.06
CA ALA A 153 -2.84 -30.91 24.39
C ALA A 153 -2.41 -29.80 23.42
N PHE A 154 -3.12 -29.66 22.29
CA PHE A 154 -2.87 -28.69 21.21
C PHE A 154 -4.03 -27.71 21.06
#